data_AF-A0A4Q3TH62-F1
#
_entry.id   AF-A0A4Q3TH62-F1
#
_cell.length_a   1.000
_cell.length_b   1.000
_cell.length_c   1.000
_cell.angle_alpha   90.00
_cell.angle_beta   90.00
_cell.angle_gamma   90.00
#
_symmetry.space_group_name_H-M   'P 1'
#
loop_
_entity.id
_entity.type
_entity.pdbx_description
1 polymer ?
#
loop_
_entity_poly.entity_id
_entity_poly.type
_entity_poly.pdbx_seq_one_letter_code
_entity_poly.pdbx_strand_id
1 'polypeptide(L)'
;SGRLKALAVTSAQPSAALPEVPTVEQAGGLKGFEASSWFGLLGPAGLPPEIVNRIQQEVAKSLASPAMKEKLLAQGAIPSGNTPAQFAQLIDSELKKWQPVVKASGAKVD
;
A
#
# COMPACT_ATOMS: atom_id res chain seq x y z
N SER A 1 5.25 14.69 21.45
CA SER A 1 4.08 13.81 21.25
C SER A 1 2.82 14.63 21.50
N GLY A 2 1.69 14.35 20.84
CA GLY A 2 0.41 15.01 21.14
C GLY A 2 0.07 16.28 20.35
N ARG A 3 0.82 16.62 19.28
CA ARG A 3 0.43 17.71 18.36
C ARG A 3 -0.65 17.32 17.35
N LEU A 4 -0.94 16.03 17.23
CA LEU A 4 -1.93 15.47 16.31
C LEU A 4 -2.78 14.45 17.06
N LYS A 5 -4.06 14.39 16.69
CA LYS A 5 -5.01 13.37 17.13
C LYS A 5 -5.41 12.54 15.92
N ALA A 6 -5.05 11.26 15.91
CA ALA A 6 -5.53 10.34 14.88
C ALA A 6 -7.02 10.03 15.14
N LEU A 7 -7.87 10.19 14.13
CA LEU A 7 -9.31 9.92 14.24
C LEU A 7 -9.67 8.53 13.72
N ALA A 8 -9.09 8.15 12.59
CA ALA A 8 -9.26 6.84 11.99
C ALA A 8 -8.07 6.52 11.06
N VAL A 9 -7.82 5.24 10.81
CA VAL A 9 -6.97 4.76 9.71
C VAL A 9 -7.82 4.42 8.49
N THR A 10 -7.29 4.62 7.28
CA THR A 10 -7.99 4.35 6.02
C THR A 10 -7.82 2.93 5.52
N SER A 11 -6.97 2.12 6.16
CA SER A 11 -6.80 0.70 5.89
C SER A 11 -8.04 -0.08 6.32
N ALA A 12 -8.30 -1.21 5.64
CA ALA A 12 -9.41 -2.09 5.97
C ALA A 12 -9.30 -2.73 7.37
N GLN A 13 -8.08 -2.80 7.92
CA GLN A 13 -7.78 -3.33 9.25
C GLN A 13 -7.06 -2.29 10.10
N PRO A 14 -7.18 -2.34 11.44
CA PRO A 14 -6.41 -1.50 12.35
C PRO A 14 -4.91 -1.63 12.10
N SER A 15 -4.20 -0.51 12.20
CA SER A 15 -2.74 -0.50 12.07
C SER A 15 -2.10 -1.00 13.36
N ALA A 16 -1.14 -1.92 13.26
CA ALA A 16 -0.35 -2.35 14.41
C ALA A 16 0.45 -1.21 15.06
N ALA A 17 0.75 -0.15 14.30
CA ALA A 17 1.42 1.04 14.82
C ALA A 17 0.46 1.98 15.60
N LEU A 18 -0.86 1.83 15.40
CA LEU A 18 -1.90 2.65 16.01
C LEU A 18 -3.10 1.76 16.42
N PRO A 19 -2.92 0.79 17.33
CA PRO A 19 -3.93 -0.25 17.62
C PRO A 19 -5.23 0.32 18.21
N GLU A 20 -5.16 1.45 18.91
CA GLU A 20 -6.32 2.13 19.52
C GLU A 20 -7.09 3.03 18.52
N VAL A 21 -6.57 3.20 17.30
CA VAL A 21 -7.20 4.05 16.29
C VAL A 21 -8.09 3.19 15.40
N PRO A 22 -9.41 3.45 15.34
CA PRO A 22 -10.33 2.64 14.54
C PRO A 22 -10.08 2.82 13.03
N THR A 23 -10.61 1.90 12.22
CA THR A 23 -10.70 2.12 10.78
C THR A 23 -11.79 3.15 10.45
N VAL A 24 -11.76 3.73 9.25
CA VAL A 24 -12.87 4.59 8.76
C VAL A 24 -14.19 3.82 8.70
N GLU A 25 -14.15 2.54 8.34
CA GLU A 25 -15.34 1.68 8.37
C GLU A 25 -15.95 1.64 9.77
N GLN A 26 -15.14 1.45 10.81
CA GLN A 26 -15.60 1.37 12.21
C GLN A 26 -16.06 2.73 12.75
N ALA A 27 -15.29 3.78 12.51
CA ALA A 27 -15.56 5.11 13.07
C ALA A 27 -16.69 5.85 12.35
N GLY A 28 -16.78 5.68 11.02
CA GLY A 28 -17.74 6.38 10.17
C GLY A 28 -18.94 5.53 9.75
N GLY A 29 -18.97 4.23 10.08
CA GLY A 29 -20.01 3.31 9.60
C GLY A 29 -19.98 3.10 8.07
N LEU A 30 -18.84 3.40 7.42
CA LEU A 30 -18.67 3.33 5.98
C LEU A 30 -18.20 1.92 5.58
N LYS A 31 -19.16 0.99 5.48
CA LYS A 31 -18.88 -0.41 5.16
C LYS A 31 -18.09 -0.56 3.85
N GLY A 32 -16.99 -1.31 3.89
CA GLY A 32 -16.13 -1.55 2.73
C GLY A 32 -15.18 -0.40 2.41
N PHE A 33 -15.09 0.62 3.27
CA PHE A 33 -14.12 1.70 3.07
C PHE A 33 -12.70 1.18 3.20
N GLU A 34 -11.91 1.35 2.14
CA GLU A 34 -10.49 1.04 2.12
C GLU A 34 -9.79 2.00 1.15
N ALA A 35 -8.77 2.69 1.66
CA ALA A 35 -7.92 3.57 0.86
C ALA A 35 -6.50 3.56 1.45
N SER A 36 -5.75 2.50 1.15
CA SER A 36 -4.33 2.40 1.53
C SER A 36 -3.42 2.82 0.39
N SER A 37 -2.29 3.44 0.74
CA SER A 37 -1.20 3.71 -0.20
C SER A 37 -0.25 2.52 -0.28
N TRP A 38 0.34 2.31 -1.46
CA TRP A 38 1.37 1.32 -1.70
C TRP A 38 2.55 1.94 -2.44
N PHE A 39 3.70 1.29 -2.33
CA PHE A 39 4.91 1.62 -3.05
C PHE A 39 5.45 0.36 -3.72
N GLY A 40 6.09 0.52 -4.87
CA GLY A 40 6.77 -0.58 -5.54
C GLY A 40 7.71 -0.09 -6.64
N LEU A 41 8.35 -1.03 -7.31
CA LEU A 41 9.31 -0.76 -8.36
C LEU A 41 8.73 -1.13 -9.72
N LEU A 42 8.90 -0.25 -10.69
CA LEU A 42 8.53 -0.46 -12.09
C LEU A 42 9.79 -0.37 -12.95
N GLY A 43 9.94 -1.30 -13.88
CA GLY A 43 10.97 -1.26 -14.92
C GLY A 43 10.40 -0.82 -16.27
N PRO A 44 11.24 -0.56 -17.27
CA PRO A 44 10.79 -0.29 -18.63
C PRO A 44 9.95 -1.45 -19.20
N ALA A 45 9.00 -1.12 -20.09
CA ALA A 45 8.24 -2.13 -20.81
C ALA A 45 9.18 -3.02 -21.65
N GLY A 46 8.91 -4.33 -21.67
CA GLY A 46 9.73 -5.30 -22.41
C GLY A 46 11.01 -5.74 -21.70
N LEU A 47 11.20 -5.37 -20.42
CA LEU A 47 12.32 -5.90 -19.63
C LEU A 47 12.24 -7.44 -19.60
N PRO A 48 13.36 -8.16 -19.85
CA PRO A 48 13.34 -9.61 -19.88
C PRO A 48 12.88 -10.21 -18.53
N PRO A 49 12.04 -11.27 -18.55
CA PRO A 49 11.46 -11.84 -17.33
C PRO A 49 12.49 -12.26 -16.28
N GLU A 50 13.65 -12.73 -16.70
CA GLU A 50 14.75 -13.13 -15.82
C GLU A 50 15.33 -11.95 -15.02
N ILE A 51 15.38 -10.75 -15.63
CA ILE A 51 15.84 -9.54 -14.94
C ILE A 51 14.77 -9.07 -13.95
N VAL A 52 13.50 -9.08 -14.35
CA VAL A 52 12.37 -8.75 -13.47
C VAL A 52 12.37 -9.66 -12.25
N ASN A 53 12.52 -10.97 -12.46
CA ASN A 53 12.54 -11.96 -11.40
C ASN A 53 13.75 -11.79 -10.47
N ARG A 54 14.94 -11.53 -11.02
CA ARG A 54 16.14 -11.29 -10.21
C ARG A 54 15.97 -10.06 -9.30
N ILE A 55 15.47 -8.95 -9.85
CA ILE A 55 15.22 -7.72 -9.06
C ILE A 55 14.21 -8.02 -7.95
N GLN A 56 13.08 -8.66 -8.28
CA GLN A 56 12.05 -8.98 -7.30
C GLN A 56 12.60 -9.86 -6.18
N GLN A 57 13.41 -10.88 -6.50
CA GLN A 57 13.98 -11.78 -5.49
C GLN A 57 14.91 -11.03 -4.53
N GLU A 58 15.79 -10.17 -5.04
CA GLU A 58 16.70 -9.39 -4.18
C GLU A 58 15.96 -8.36 -3.33
N VAL A 59 14.90 -7.75 -3.86
CA VAL A 59 14.02 -6.86 -3.10
C VAL A 59 13.28 -7.63 -2.00
N ALA A 60 12.70 -8.78 -2.32
CA ALA A 60 12.00 -9.62 -1.34
C ALA A 60 12.93 -10.08 -0.21
N LYS A 61 14.16 -10.49 -0.53
CA LYS A 61 15.19 -10.81 0.47
C LYS A 61 15.53 -9.60 1.35
N SER A 62 15.71 -8.43 0.75
CA SER A 62 16.03 -7.19 1.48
C SER A 62 14.91 -6.79 2.44
N LEU A 63 13.66 -6.85 1.98
CA LEU A 63 12.45 -6.58 2.78
C LEU A 63 12.22 -7.62 3.88
N ALA A 64 12.73 -8.84 3.72
CA ALA A 64 12.65 -9.87 4.75
C ALA A 64 13.64 -9.65 5.92
N SER A 65 14.66 -8.81 5.73
CA SER A 65 15.66 -8.53 6.75
C SER A 65 15.07 -7.82 7.99
N PRO A 66 15.53 -8.14 9.22
CA PRO A 66 15.03 -7.50 10.44
C PRO A 66 15.14 -5.98 10.41
N ALA A 67 16.29 -5.45 9.97
CA ALA A 67 16.54 -4.01 9.91
C ALA A 67 15.56 -3.28 8.97
N MET A 68 15.23 -3.88 7.82
CA MET A 68 14.28 -3.29 6.89
C MET A 68 12.84 -3.38 7.42
N LYS A 69 12.46 -4.51 8.02
CA LYS A 69 11.16 -4.68 8.66
C LYS A 69 10.95 -3.64 9.76
N GLU A 70 11.91 -3.50 10.66
CA GLU A 70 11.85 -2.53 11.76
C GLU A 70 11.71 -1.10 11.23
N LYS A 71 12.54 -0.71 10.25
CA LYS A 71 12.50 0.64 9.68
C LYS A 71 11.18 0.95 9.00
N LEU A 72 10.63 0.02 8.22
CA LEU A 72 9.35 0.23 7.53
C LEU A 72 8.19 0.28 8.53
N LEU A 73 8.16 -0.64 9.51
CA LEU A 73 7.13 -0.65 10.55
C LEU A 73 7.16 0.62 11.40
N ALA A 74 8.34 1.14 11.73
CA ALA A 74 8.49 2.42 12.44
C ALA A 74 7.94 3.62 11.64
N GLN A 75 7.83 3.49 10.31
CA GLN A 75 7.21 4.48 9.42
C GLN A 75 5.74 4.16 9.10
N GLY A 76 5.17 3.09 9.68
CA GLY A 76 3.81 2.64 9.41
C GLY A 76 3.65 1.89 8.07
N ALA A 77 4.76 1.55 7.40
CA ALA A 77 4.75 0.77 6.17
C ALA A 77 4.88 -0.72 6.46
N ILE A 78 4.11 -1.54 5.75
CA ILE A 78 4.14 -3.00 5.87
C ILE A 78 4.98 -3.54 4.70
N PRO A 79 6.13 -4.20 4.96
CA PRO A 79 6.96 -4.77 3.91
C PRO A 79 6.17 -5.80 3.08
N SER A 80 6.12 -5.60 1.76
CA SER A 80 5.54 -6.56 0.81
C SER A 80 6.64 -7.15 -0.06
N GLY A 81 6.72 -8.49 -0.14
CA GLY A 81 7.65 -9.21 -1.01
C GLY A 81 6.95 -9.95 -2.13
N ASN A 82 5.82 -9.41 -2.62
CA ASN A 82 4.98 -10.07 -3.60
C ASN A 82 5.72 -10.36 -4.93
N THR A 83 5.15 -11.26 -5.73
CA THR A 83 5.69 -11.59 -7.04
C THR A 83 5.37 -10.49 -8.07
N PRO A 84 6.08 -10.42 -9.21
CA PRO A 84 5.75 -9.46 -10.25
C PRO A 84 4.31 -9.60 -10.75
N ALA A 85 3.79 -10.83 -10.84
CA ALA A 85 2.41 -11.10 -11.22
C ALA A 85 1.39 -10.59 -10.19
N GLN A 86 1.65 -10.79 -8.91
CA GLN A 86 0.81 -10.26 -7.83
C GLN A 86 0.83 -8.73 -7.81
N PHE A 87 1.97 -8.12 -8.09
CA PHE A 87 2.07 -6.67 -8.16
C PHE A 87 1.34 -6.09 -9.37
N ALA A 88 1.39 -6.76 -10.53
CA ALA A 88 0.59 -6.40 -11.69
C ALA A 88 -0.93 -6.48 -11.41
N GLN A 89 -1.37 -7.51 -10.68
CA GLN A 89 -2.76 -7.64 -10.23
C GLN A 89 -3.17 -6.51 -9.27
N LEU A 90 -2.28 -6.13 -8.35
CA LEU A 90 -2.51 -4.98 -7.46
C LEU A 90 -2.74 -3.71 -8.28
N ILE A 91 -1.83 -3.41 -9.22
CA ILE A 91 -1.95 -2.23 -10.08
C ILE A 91 -3.28 -2.21 -10.85
N ASP A 92 -3.66 -3.33 -11.47
CA ASP A 92 -4.93 -3.45 -12.21
C ASP A 92 -6.14 -3.24 -11.27
N SER A 93 -6.13 -3.83 -10.08
CA SER A 93 -7.20 -3.64 -9.10
C SER A 93 -7.30 -2.19 -8.60
N GLU A 94 -6.17 -1.52 -8.40
CA GLU A 94 -6.12 -0.12 -7.96
C GLU A 94 -6.60 0.82 -9.05
N LEU A 95 -6.23 0.58 -10.32
CA LEU A 95 -6.80 1.33 -11.45
C LEU A 95 -8.32 1.19 -11.50
N LYS A 96 -8.84 -0.05 -11.38
CA LYS A 96 -10.29 -0.32 -11.37
C LYS A 96 -11.00 0.34 -10.19
N LYS A 97 -10.35 0.39 -9.02
CA LYS A 97 -10.88 1.05 -7.81
C LYS A 97 -10.92 2.57 -7.95
N TRP A 98 -9.82 3.18 -8.37
CA TRP A 98 -9.66 4.64 -8.33
C TRP A 98 -10.24 5.37 -9.54
N GLN A 99 -10.33 4.74 -10.72
CA GLN A 99 -10.92 5.35 -11.91
C GLN A 99 -12.34 5.93 -11.67
N PRO A 100 -13.31 5.18 -11.10
CA PRO A 100 -14.64 5.75 -10.81
C PRO A 100 -14.60 6.84 -9.74
N VAL A 101 -13.70 6.74 -8.75
CA VAL A 101 -13.56 7.74 -7.67
C VAL A 101 -13.11 9.09 -8.23
N VAL A 102 -12.10 9.11 -9.09
CA VAL A 102 -11.62 10.34 -9.74
C VAL A 102 -12.72 10.96 -10.60
N LYS A 103 -13.47 10.15 -11.36
CA LYS A 103 -14.60 10.62 -12.15
C LYS A 103 -15.70 11.24 -11.28
N ALA A 104 -16.05 10.57 -10.18
CA ALA A 104 -17.10 11.02 -9.28
C ALA A 104 -16.73 12.29 -8.51
N SER A 105 -15.46 12.45 -8.11
CA SER A 105 -14.99 13.62 -7.38
C SER A 105 -14.76 14.84 -8.26
N GLY A 106 -14.66 14.65 -9.58
CA GLY A 106 -14.26 15.72 -10.51
C GLY A 106 -12.80 16.14 -10.35
N ALA A 107 -11.99 15.36 -9.62
CA ALA A 107 -10.58 15.66 -9.41
C ALA A 107 -9.83 15.66 -10.75
N LYS A 108 -8.98 16.67 -10.92
CA LYS A 108 -8.05 16.80 -12.04
C LYS A 108 -6.65 16.99 -11.48
N VAL A 109 -5.67 16.42 -12.18
CA VAL A 109 -4.29 16.85 -12.06
C VAL A 109 -4.20 18.00 -13.04
N ASP A 110 -4.13 19.23 -12.51
CA ASP A 110 -3.94 20.52 -13.21
C ASP A 110 -4.72 20.77 -14.52
#